data_AF-A0A1Y5P573-F1
#
_entry.id   AF-A0A1Y5P573-F1
#
_cell.length_a   1.000
_cell.length_b   1.000
_cell.length_c   1.000
_cell.angle_alpha   90.00
_cell.angle_beta   90.00
_cell.angle_gamma   90.00
#
_symmetry.space_group_name_H-M   'P 1'
#
loop_
_entity.id
_entity.type
_entity.pdbx_description
1 polymer ?
#
loop_
_entity_poly.entity_id
_entity_poly.type
_entity_poly.pdbx_seq_one_letter_code
_entity_poly.pdbx_strand_id
1 'polypeptide(L)'
;MQKPIATWNPANQFWETDQADLFSEHSEPYSATFPTSGMTRSGQLLPLPLSAPATDESGYSLLPTPAVNDMGDGKTVAWWDEWTSKMKAKTGNGNGHGNSLAIEAKRHYP
;
A
#
# COMPACT_ATOMS: atom_id res chain seq x y z
N MET A 1 -2.09 -8.31 26.34
CA MET A 1 -2.52 -7.43 25.22
C MET A 1 -1.58 -6.23 25.22
N GLN A 2 -0.93 -5.88 24.10
CA GLN A 2 -0.09 -4.67 24.06
C GLN A 2 -0.98 -3.44 24.13
N LYS A 3 -0.59 -2.45 24.93
CA LYS A 3 -1.33 -1.18 25.03
C LYS A 3 -0.95 -0.28 23.85
N PRO A 4 -1.91 0.33 23.14
CA PRO A 4 -1.62 1.26 22.06
C PRO A 4 -0.91 2.52 22.59
N ILE A 5 -0.06 3.10 21.74
CA ILE A 5 0.66 4.36 21.98
C ILE A 5 -0.28 5.55 21.71
N ALA A 6 -1.07 5.46 20.64
CA ALA A 6 -2.02 6.47 20.22
C ALA A 6 -3.19 5.82 19.46
N THR A 7 -4.32 6.51 19.42
CA THR A 7 -5.52 6.11 18.68
C THR A 7 -5.88 7.20 17.68
N TRP A 8 -6.31 6.81 16.48
CA TRP A 8 -6.76 7.73 15.44
C TRP A 8 -8.14 8.28 15.80
N ASN A 9 -8.27 9.61 15.90
CA ASN A 9 -9.55 10.27 16.05
C ASN A 9 -10.08 10.72 14.66
N PRO A 10 -11.09 10.06 14.08
CA PRO A 10 -11.61 10.41 12.77
C PRO A 10 -12.41 11.72 12.74
N ALA A 11 -12.89 12.20 13.90
CA ALA A 11 -13.62 13.46 13.97
C ALA A 11 -12.66 14.67 13.85
N ASN A 12 -11.50 14.55 14.48
CA ASN A 12 -10.51 15.62 14.50
C ASN A 12 -9.35 15.42 13.50
N GLN A 13 -9.25 14.24 12.88
CA GLN A 13 -8.25 13.87 11.87
C GLN A 13 -6.80 13.94 12.39
N PHE A 14 -6.58 13.59 13.65
CA PHE A 14 -5.24 13.44 14.22
C PHE A 14 -5.16 12.24 15.19
N TRP A 15 -3.93 11.87 15.55
CA TRP A 15 -3.65 10.81 16.52
C TRP A 15 -3.68 11.38 17.93
N GLU A 16 -4.40 10.72 18.84
CA GLU A 16 -4.57 11.12 20.24
C GLU A 16 -3.95 10.07 21.17
N THR A 17 -3.40 10.52 22.29
CA THR A 17 -2.92 9.61 23.34
C THR A 17 -4.00 9.37 24.39
N ASP A 18 -3.95 8.22 25.06
CA ASP A 18 -4.84 7.94 26.20
C ASP A 18 -4.52 8.82 27.44
N GLN A 19 -3.52 9.71 27.37
CA GLN A 19 -3.25 10.66 28.44
C GLN A 19 -4.18 11.86 28.29
N ALA A 20 -5.05 12.06 29.29
CA ALA A 20 -5.81 13.28 29.42
C ALA A 20 -4.86 14.43 29.79
N ASP A 21 -4.98 15.54 29.08
CA ASP A 21 -4.36 16.81 29.45
C ASP A 21 -4.75 17.15 30.89
N LEU A 22 -3.75 17.44 31.72
CA LEU A 22 -3.91 17.82 33.14
C LEU A 22 -4.83 19.04 33.32
N PHE A 23 -5.01 19.86 32.28
CA PHE A 23 -5.80 21.08 32.34
C PHE A 23 -7.15 21.01 31.64
N SER A 24 -7.37 20.04 30.74
CA SER A 24 -8.49 20.11 29.79
C SER A 24 -9.35 18.86 29.71
N GLU A 25 -9.04 17.77 30.42
CA GLU A 25 -9.71 16.44 30.31
C GLU A 25 -9.71 15.82 28.89
N HIS A 26 -9.24 16.55 27.88
CA HIS A 26 -9.15 16.12 26.49
C HIS A 26 -7.89 15.29 26.27
N SER A 27 -8.00 14.29 25.41
CA SER A 27 -6.85 13.47 24.99
C SER A 27 -5.83 14.32 24.23
N GLU A 28 -4.57 14.21 24.64
CA GLU A 28 -3.47 15.01 24.07
C GLU A 28 -3.12 14.54 22.64
N PRO A 29 -2.90 15.46 21.68
CA PRO A 29 -2.41 15.12 20.35
C PRO A 29 -1.04 14.43 20.40
N TYR A 30 -0.90 13.32 19.67
CA TYR A 30 0.35 12.60 19.51
C TYR A 30 1.28 13.32 18.53
N SER A 31 2.41 13.80 19.04
CA SER A 31 3.39 14.61 18.29
C SER A 31 4.73 13.91 18.03
N ALA A 32 4.92 12.68 18.52
CA ALA A 32 6.15 11.93 18.32
C ALA A 32 6.26 11.33 16.90
N THR A 33 7.49 11.03 16.49
CA THR A 33 7.77 10.46 15.16
C THR A 33 7.29 9.01 15.08
N PHE A 34 6.62 8.68 13.98
CA PHE A 34 6.19 7.31 13.69
C PHE A 34 7.39 6.38 13.43
N PRO A 35 7.30 5.10 13.83
CA PRO A 35 8.33 4.12 13.49
C PRO A 35 8.46 3.93 11.97
N THR A 36 9.67 3.58 11.51
CA THR A 36 9.99 3.37 10.08
C THR A 36 9.22 2.19 9.46
N SER A 37 8.77 1.23 10.26
CA SER A 37 8.02 0.04 9.81
C SER A 37 7.07 -0.50 10.89
N GLY A 38 5.86 -0.96 10.52
CA GLY A 38 4.79 -1.41 11.45
C GLY A 38 4.22 -0.25 12.30
N MET A 39 3.10 -0.33 13.03
CA MET A 39 1.90 -1.17 13.06
C MET A 39 0.73 -0.20 13.37
N THR A 40 -0.02 0.24 12.36
CA THR A 40 -1.36 0.80 12.58
C THR A 40 -2.37 -0.31 12.29
N ARG A 41 -3.20 -0.65 13.27
CA ARG A 41 -4.25 -1.66 13.09
C ARG A 41 -5.55 -1.14 13.66
N SER A 42 -6.60 -1.07 12.84
CA SER A 42 -7.93 -0.65 13.25
C SER A 42 -7.95 0.71 13.99
N GLY A 43 -7.13 1.66 13.53
CA GLY A 43 -7.02 2.99 14.14
C GLY A 43 -6.15 3.05 15.40
N GLN A 44 -5.41 2.00 15.75
CA GLN A 44 -4.49 2.02 16.88
C GLN A 44 -3.03 1.96 16.41
N LEU A 45 -2.19 2.83 16.97
CA LEU A 45 -0.74 2.80 16.83
C LEU A 45 -0.17 1.91 17.92
N LEU A 46 0.38 0.76 17.54
CA LEU A 46 0.91 -0.23 18.49
C LEU A 46 2.42 -0.08 18.65
N PRO A 47 2.97 -0.37 19.84
CA PRO A 47 4.41 -0.40 20.03
C PRO A 47 5.05 -1.49 19.17
N LEU A 48 6.25 -1.20 18.68
CA LEU A 48 7.07 -2.19 17.98
C LEU A 48 7.29 -3.39 18.91
N PRO A 49 7.01 -4.63 18.46
CA PRO A 49 7.43 -5.81 19.21
C PRO A 49 8.96 -5.80 19.33
N LEU A 50 9.46 -6.22 20.50
CA LEU A 50 10.89 -6.37 20.73
C LEU A 50 11.44 -7.32 19.64
N SER A 51 12.50 -6.91 18.96
CA SER A 51 13.14 -7.78 17.97
C SER A 51 13.60 -9.06 18.66
N ALA A 52 13.19 -10.22 18.15
CA ALA A 52 13.69 -11.50 18.62
C ALA A 52 15.20 -11.59 18.37
N PRO A 53 15.96 -12.36 19.17
CA PRO A 53 17.35 -12.69 18.85
C PRO A 53 17.42 -13.25 17.42
N ALA A 54 18.38 -12.77 16.63
CA ALA A 54 18.60 -13.30 15.30
C ALA A 54 18.99 -14.78 15.42
N THR A 55 18.14 -15.67 14.92
CA THR A 55 18.53 -17.06 14.60
C THR A 55 19.45 -17.01 13.38
N ASP A 56 20.61 -17.65 13.47
CA ASP A 56 21.69 -17.68 12.47
C ASP A 56 21.37 -18.55 11.23
N GLU A 57 20.10 -18.57 10.84
CA GLU A 57 19.58 -19.36 9.71
C GLU A 57 19.34 -18.39 8.55
N SER A 58 20.24 -18.42 7.57
CA SER A 58 20.16 -17.66 6.32
C SER A 58 19.08 -18.27 5.41
N GLY A 59 17.82 -18.02 5.74
CA GLY A 59 16.65 -18.50 4.99
C GLY A 59 16.33 -17.62 3.78
N TYR A 60 17.20 -17.57 2.77
CA TYR A 60 16.84 -16.91 1.50
C TYR A 60 16.38 -17.97 0.50
N SER A 61 15.10 -17.94 0.16
CA SER A 61 14.60 -18.56 -1.07
C SER A 61 14.60 -17.47 -2.14
N LEU A 62 15.41 -17.62 -3.18
CA LEU A 62 15.35 -16.71 -4.32
C LEU A 62 13.97 -16.90 -4.98
N LEU A 63 13.15 -15.85 -4.92
CA LEU A 63 11.95 -15.80 -5.74
C LEU A 63 12.40 -15.74 -7.21
N PRO A 64 11.67 -16.40 -8.12
CA PRO A 64 11.91 -16.24 -9.54
C PRO A 64 11.95 -14.76 -9.90
N THR A 65 12.84 -14.38 -10.81
CA THR A 65 12.81 -13.03 -11.39
C THR A 65 11.41 -12.79 -11.95
N PRO A 66 10.70 -11.73 -11.53
CA PRO A 66 9.36 -11.47 -12.02
C PRO A 66 9.40 -11.27 -13.53
N ALA A 67 8.63 -12.07 -14.27
CA ALA A 67 8.41 -11.87 -15.68
C ALA A 67 7.19 -10.97 -15.90
N VAL A 68 7.34 -9.96 -16.75
CA VAL A 68 6.20 -9.15 -17.20
C VAL A 68 5.52 -9.89 -18.35
N ASN A 69 4.21 -10.12 -18.22
CA ASN A 69 3.39 -10.61 -19.34
C ASN A 69 2.91 -9.41 -20.18
N ASP A 70 3.45 -9.25 -21.39
CA ASP A 70 2.95 -8.25 -22.34
C ASP A 70 1.65 -8.72 -22.98
N MET A 71 0.54 -8.34 -22.38
CA MET A 71 -0.80 -8.80 -22.76
C MET A 71 -1.24 -8.33 -24.16
N GLY A 72 -0.57 -7.30 -24.70
CA GLY A 72 -0.85 -6.75 -26.03
C GLY A 72 0.04 -7.34 -27.13
N ASP A 73 0.96 -8.24 -26.78
CA ASP A 73 1.81 -8.89 -27.78
C ASP A 73 0.98 -9.67 -28.80
N GLY A 74 1.36 -9.55 -30.07
CA GLY A 74 0.60 -10.08 -31.20
C GLY A 74 -0.76 -9.43 -31.48
N LYS A 75 -1.17 -8.39 -30.74
CA LYS A 75 -2.48 -7.72 -30.93
C LYS A 75 -2.36 -6.46 -31.78
N THR A 76 -3.48 -6.05 -32.38
CA THR A 76 -3.56 -4.77 -33.11
C THR A 76 -3.86 -3.65 -32.12
N VAL A 77 -3.50 -2.41 -32.50
CA VAL A 77 -3.78 -1.20 -31.68
C VAL A 77 -5.28 -1.07 -31.40
N ALA A 78 -6.12 -1.22 -32.41
CA ALA A 78 -7.57 -1.14 -32.26
C ALA A 78 -8.13 -2.20 -31.29
N TRP A 79 -7.67 -3.45 -31.40
CA TRP A 79 -8.08 -4.51 -30.49
C TRP A 79 -7.69 -4.19 -29.04
N TRP A 80 -6.49 -3.63 -28.84
CA TRP A 80 -5.99 -3.27 -27.52
C TRP A 80 -6.82 -2.16 -26.88
N ASP A 81 -7.17 -1.13 -27.65
CA ASP A 81 -7.96 0.01 -27.17
C ASP A 81 -9.39 -0.42 -26.78
N GLU A 82 -10.02 -1.28 -27.59
CA GLU A 82 -11.33 -1.86 -27.27
C GLU A 82 -11.27 -2.74 -26.01
N TRP A 83 -10.26 -3.60 -25.91
CA TRP A 83 -10.12 -4.53 -24.78
C TRP A 83 -9.83 -3.80 -23.46
N THR A 84 -8.90 -2.84 -23.47
CA THR A 84 -8.55 -2.06 -22.27
C THR A 84 -9.74 -1.21 -21.80
N SER A 85 -10.51 -0.63 -22.72
CA SER A 85 -11.74 0.10 -22.42
C SER A 85 -12.78 -0.81 -21.74
N LYS A 86 -12.98 -2.03 -22.27
CA LYS A 86 -13.86 -3.04 -21.68
C LYS A 86 -13.40 -3.49 -20.29
N MET A 87 -12.10 -3.72 -20.11
CA MET A 87 -11.54 -4.12 -18.82
C MET A 87 -11.66 -3.01 -17.77
N LYS A 88 -11.39 -1.76 -18.15
CA LYS A 88 -11.57 -0.60 -17.27
C LYS A 88 -13.02 -0.46 -16.80
N ALA A 89 -13.99 -0.63 -17.71
CA ALA A 89 -15.40 -0.61 -17.37
C ALA A 89 -15.79 -1.74 -16.39
N LYS A 90 -15.18 -2.93 -16.52
CA LYS A 90 -15.45 -4.09 -15.67
C LYS A 90 -14.88 -3.94 -14.25
N THR A 91 -13.66 -3.40 -14.10
CA THR A 91 -12.97 -3.34 -12.80
C THR A 91 -13.59 -2.31 -11.86
N GLY A 92 -14.24 -1.26 -12.38
CA GLY A 92 -15.03 -0.30 -11.60
C GLY A 92 -14.23 0.61 -10.64
N ASN A 93 -12.94 0.34 -10.42
CA ASN A 93 -12.04 1.11 -9.55
C ASN A 93 -11.41 2.33 -10.25
N GLY A 94 -11.78 2.61 -11.51
CA GLY A 94 -11.22 3.68 -12.33
C GLY A 94 -9.82 3.41 -12.91
N ASN A 95 -9.08 2.45 -12.35
CA ASN A 95 -7.76 2.06 -12.81
C ASN A 95 -7.90 1.04 -13.95
N GLY A 96 -7.39 1.42 -15.12
CA GLY A 96 -7.32 0.53 -16.29
C GLY A 96 -6.20 -0.50 -16.18
N HIS A 97 -5.97 -1.23 -17.26
CA HIS A 97 -4.78 -2.07 -17.38
C HIS A 97 -3.55 -1.21 -17.71
N GLY A 98 -2.35 -1.64 -17.31
CA GLY A 98 -1.10 -1.00 -17.72
C GLY A 98 -0.84 -1.11 -19.24
N ASN A 99 0.00 -0.22 -19.77
CA ASN A 99 0.30 -0.16 -21.21
C ASN A 99 1.06 -1.40 -21.70
N SER A 100 0.80 -1.81 -22.94
CA SER A 100 1.55 -2.86 -23.64
C SER A 100 2.69 -2.25 -24.44
N LEU A 101 3.91 -2.75 -24.25
CA LEU A 101 5.08 -2.27 -24.98
C LEU A 101 4.96 -2.57 -26.49
N ALA A 102 4.47 -3.76 -26.85
CA ALA A 102 4.24 -4.13 -28.24
C ALA A 102 3.24 -3.21 -28.96
N ILE A 103 2.21 -2.73 -28.25
CA ILE A 103 1.22 -1.80 -28.80
C ILE A 103 1.80 -0.40 -28.96
N GLU A 104 2.53 0.11 -27.97
CA GLU A 104 3.20 1.41 -28.10
C GLU A 104 4.22 1.40 -29.24
N ALA A 105 4.98 0.32 -29.40
CA ALA A 105 5.89 0.18 -30.53
C ALA A 105 5.16 0.31 -31.88
N LYS A 106 4.01 -0.36 -32.06
CA LYS A 106 3.20 -0.26 -33.28
C LYS A 106 2.59 1.13 -33.51
N ARG A 107 2.37 1.91 -32.45
CA ARG A 107 1.92 3.30 -32.59
C ARG A 107 3.05 4.22 -33.07
N HIS A 108 4.30 3.89 -32.77
CA HIS A 108 5.47 4.68 -33.15
C HIS A 108 6.11 4.26 -34.48
N TYR A 109 5.94 3.01 -34.92
CA TYR A 109 6.48 2.51 -36.18
C TYR A 109 5.32 2.11 -37.12
N PRO A 110 5.15 2.80 -38.28
CA PRO A 110 4.11 2.49 -39.26
C PRO A 110 4.35 1.17 -40.00
#